data_AF-X1IY35-F1
#
_entry.id   AF-X1IY35-F1
#
_cell.length_a   1.000
_cell.length_b   1.000
_cell.length_c   1.000
_cell.angle_alpha   90.00
_cell.angle_beta   90.00
_cell.angle_gamma   90.00
#
_symmetry.space_group_name_H-M   'P 1'
#
loop_
_entity.id
_entity.type
_entity.pdbx_description
1 polymer ?
#
loop_
_entity_poly.entity_id
_entity_poly.type
_entity_poly.pdbx_seq_one_letter_code
_entity_poly.pdbx_strand_id
1 'polypeptide(L)'
;MKKLLHFVWIIFIVTYGCSDEKTGQKSTKILVDGEDITISKAKLKDKIKGGWAGQVIGCTYGGPTEFRFNGTMIQEYQPIPWYDGYIKSWYDNAPGLYDDIYMDLTFVEVFEKEGLDAPALSHAKAFANAEYMLWHANQAAR
;
A
#
# COMPACT_ATOMS: atom_id res chain seq x y z
N MET A 1 61.43 16.92 31.66
CA MET A 1 60.67 17.38 30.47
C MET A 1 60.13 16.19 29.67
N LYS A 2 59.29 15.33 30.29
CA LYS A 2 58.68 14.15 29.63
C LYS A 2 57.14 14.13 29.72
N LYS A 3 56.53 15.21 30.21
CA LYS A 3 55.06 15.35 30.34
C LYS A 3 54.42 16.27 29.29
N LEU A 4 55.19 16.75 28.30
CA LEU A 4 54.67 17.62 27.24
C LEU A 4 54.44 16.91 25.90
N LEU A 5 54.78 15.62 25.79
CA LEU A 5 54.65 14.86 24.54
C LEU A 5 53.32 14.09 24.39
N HIS A 6 52.47 14.06 25.41
CA HIS A 6 51.22 13.30 25.38
C HIS A 6 49.98 14.13 24.97
N PHE A 7 50.11 15.46 24.89
CA PHE A 7 48.98 16.33 24.53
C PHE A 7 48.81 16.53 23.02
N VAL A 8 49.83 16.20 22.21
CA VAL A 8 49.78 16.37 20.74
C VAL A 8 49.06 15.21 20.04
N TRP A 9 48.90 14.06 20.70
CA TRP A 9 48.26 12.87 20.12
C TRP A 9 46.75 12.75 20.36
N ILE A 10 46.15 13.67 21.11
CA ILE A 10 44.70 13.65 21.41
C ILE A 10 43.90 14.57 20.48
N ILE A 11 44.55 15.48 19.74
CA ILE A 11 43.88 16.44 18.85
C ILE A 11 43.64 15.88 17.43
N PHE A 12 44.17 14.69 17.09
CA PHE A 12 44.07 14.12 15.73
C PHE A 12 42.98 13.05 15.53
N ILE A 13 42.08 12.84 16.51
CA ILE A 13 41.06 11.76 16.46
C ILE A 13 39.61 12.29 16.34
N VAL A 14 39.39 13.60 16.13
CA VAL A 14 38.03 14.20 16.13
C VAL A 14 37.56 14.71 14.75
N THR A 15 38.06 14.15 13.63
CA THR A 15 37.59 14.55 12.28
C THR A 15 37.19 13.43 11.32
N TYR A 16 37.11 12.17 11.77
CA TYR A 16 36.53 11.08 10.97
C TYR A 16 35.31 10.49 11.68
N GLY A 17 34.18 11.17 11.57
CA GLY A 17 32.95 10.77 12.23
C GLY A 17 31.71 11.52 11.74
N CYS A 18 31.58 11.71 10.44
CA CYS A 18 30.27 11.87 9.80
C CYS A 18 30.45 11.60 8.30
N SER A 19 30.57 10.32 7.94
CA SER A 19 30.19 9.91 6.60
C SER A 19 28.67 9.93 6.60
N ASP A 20 28.06 10.92 5.95
CA ASP A 20 26.69 10.78 5.48
C ASP A 20 26.64 9.45 4.72
N GLU A 21 26.01 8.43 5.31
CA GLU A 21 25.42 7.37 4.51
C GLU A 21 24.37 8.06 3.63
N LYS A 22 24.82 8.53 2.46
CA LYS A 22 23.95 8.67 1.31
C LYS A 22 23.43 7.27 1.06
N THR A 23 22.31 6.96 1.70
CA THR A 23 21.47 5.82 1.40
C THR A 23 21.25 5.87 -0.10
N GLY A 24 22.05 5.08 -0.83
CA GLY A 24 21.93 4.90 -2.25
C GLY A 24 20.54 4.36 -2.48
N GLN A 25 19.61 5.27 -2.78
CA GLN A 25 18.27 4.95 -3.20
C GLN A 25 18.44 4.23 -4.54
N LYS A 26 18.56 2.89 -4.48
CA LYS A 26 18.45 2.01 -5.65
C LYS A 26 17.11 2.35 -6.32
N SER A 27 17.16 3.20 -7.34
CA SER A 27 16.01 3.47 -8.20
C SER A 27 15.58 2.15 -8.82
N THR A 28 14.29 1.83 -8.69
CA THR A 28 13.72 0.64 -9.32
C THR A 28 13.28 1.06 -10.71
N LYS A 29 13.81 0.40 -11.75
CA LYS A 29 13.39 0.61 -13.14
C LYS A 29 11.95 0.12 -13.29
N ILE A 30 11.04 0.98 -13.70
CA ILE A 30 9.64 0.63 -14.02
C ILE A 30 9.38 1.08 -15.46
N LEU A 31 8.85 0.18 -16.28
CA LEU A 31 8.49 0.48 -17.68
C LEU A 31 7.06 1.02 -17.72
N VAL A 32 6.87 2.20 -18.30
CA VAL A 32 5.54 2.73 -18.71
C VAL A 32 5.71 3.26 -20.12
N ASP A 33 4.80 2.91 -21.02
CA ASP A 33 4.81 3.30 -22.44
C ASP A 33 6.10 2.94 -23.23
N GLY A 34 6.83 1.91 -22.77
CA GLY A 34 8.06 1.44 -23.40
C GLY A 34 9.31 2.24 -23.02
N GLU A 35 9.19 3.23 -22.14
CA GLU A 35 10.31 4.00 -21.61
C GLU A 35 10.64 3.59 -20.17
N ASP A 36 11.95 3.54 -19.87
CA ASP A 36 12.44 3.31 -18.51
C ASP A 36 12.16 4.54 -17.64
N ILE A 37 11.25 4.40 -16.67
CA ILE A 37 11.06 5.41 -15.63
C ILE A 37 12.00 5.12 -14.46
N THR A 38 12.75 6.15 -14.07
CA THR A 38 13.53 6.16 -12.83
C THR A 38 12.70 6.78 -11.71
N ILE A 39 12.35 5.99 -10.70
CA ILE A 39 11.64 6.44 -9.50
C ILE A 39 12.44 6.17 -8.24
N SER A 40 12.51 7.16 -7.36
CA SER A 40 13.14 6.98 -6.05
C SER A 40 12.34 6.02 -5.19
N LYS A 41 13.00 5.20 -4.36
CA LYS A 41 12.29 4.26 -3.47
C LYS A 41 11.27 4.95 -2.56
N ALA A 42 11.56 6.16 -2.11
CA ALA A 42 10.64 6.93 -1.26
C ALA A 42 9.37 7.31 -2.04
N LYS A 43 9.53 7.79 -3.28
CA LYS A 43 8.39 8.14 -4.13
C LYS A 43 7.58 6.91 -4.54
N LEU A 44 8.24 5.78 -4.81
CA LEU A 44 7.57 4.51 -5.09
C LEU A 44 6.76 4.03 -3.88
N LYS A 45 7.37 4.03 -2.69
CA LYS A 45 6.69 3.65 -1.44
C LYS A 45 5.48 4.55 -1.15
N ASP A 46 5.63 5.86 -1.33
CA ASP A 46 4.53 6.83 -1.20
C ASP A 46 3.36 6.48 -2.13
N LYS A 47 3.66 6.19 -3.39
CA LYS A 47 2.65 5.81 -4.40
C LYS A 47 1.95 4.50 -4.05
N ILE A 48 2.68 3.49 -3.60
CA ILE A 48 2.10 2.21 -3.15
C ILE A 48 1.17 2.45 -1.95
N LYS A 49 1.61 3.22 -0.94
CA LYS A 49 0.76 3.56 0.21
C LYS A 49 -0.48 4.34 -0.20
N GLY A 50 -0.34 5.28 -1.14
CA GLY A 50 -1.45 6.03 -1.71
C GLY A 50 -2.44 5.15 -2.47
N GLY A 51 -1.98 4.11 -3.16
CA GLY A 51 -2.84 3.11 -3.82
C GLY A 51 -3.74 2.39 -2.83
N TRP A 52 -3.15 1.81 -1.77
CA TRP A 52 -3.92 1.14 -0.71
C TRP A 52 -4.89 2.08 0.02
N ALA A 53 -4.43 3.28 0.38
CA ALA A 53 -5.30 4.27 1.03
C ALA A 53 -6.44 4.72 0.09
N GLY A 54 -6.14 4.90 -1.20
CA GLY A 54 -7.11 5.29 -2.22
C GLY A 54 -8.21 4.25 -2.42
N GLN A 55 -7.87 2.95 -2.44
CA GLN A 55 -8.87 1.88 -2.50
C GLN A 55 -9.80 1.91 -1.28
N VAL A 56 -9.25 1.99 -0.06
CA VAL A 56 -10.06 2.05 1.17
C VAL A 56 -11.01 3.26 1.15
N ILE A 57 -10.51 4.43 0.72
CA ILE A 57 -11.33 5.63 0.54
C ILE A 57 -12.41 5.39 -0.51
N GLY A 58 -12.06 4.77 -1.65
CA GLY A 58 -12.98 4.44 -2.73
C GLY A 58 -14.14 3.55 -2.29
N CYS A 59 -13.86 2.43 -1.61
CA CYS A 59 -14.91 1.54 -1.08
C CYS A 59 -15.80 2.28 -0.07
N THR A 60 -15.21 3.04 0.86
CA THR A 60 -15.95 3.83 1.86
C THR A 60 -16.86 4.87 1.19
N TYR A 61 -16.34 5.56 0.18
CA TYR A 61 -17.04 6.62 -0.55
C TYR A 61 -18.18 6.04 -1.41
N GLY A 62 -17.96 4.87 -2.01
CA GLY A 62 -18.95 4.18 -2.84
C GLY A 62 -20.07 3.50 -2.06
N GLY A 63 -19.76 2.95 -0.87
CA GLY A 63 -20.68 2.15 -0.06
C GLY A 63 -22.09 2.74 0.16
N PRO A 64 -22.26 4.04 0.48
CA PRO A 64 -23.58 4.66 0.63
C PRO A 64 -24.46 4.62 -0.62
N THR A 65 -23.87 4.48 -1.80
CA THR A 65 -24.53 4.61 -3.11
C THR A 65 -24.61 3.29 -3.87
N GLU A 66 -23.96 2.25 -3.37
CA GLU A 66 -23.90 0.92 -3.97
C GLU A 66 -25.33 0.39 -4.25
N PHE A 67 -25.61 0.07 -5.53
CA PHE A 67 -26.92 -0.38 -6.04
C PHE A 67 -28.11 0.56 -5.80
N ARG A 68 -27.88 1.87 -5.56
CA ARG A 68 -28.97 2.84 -5.35
C ARG A 68 -29.32 3.68 -6.57
N PHE A 69 -28.44 3.74 -7.56
CA PHE A 69 -28.56 4.62 -8.74
C PHE A 69 -28.36 3.85 -10.06
N ASN A 70 -28.93 2.65 -10.16
CA ASN A 70 -28.72 1.78 -11.31
C ASN A 70 -29.23 2.43 -12.62
N GLY A 71 -28.40 2.40 -13.67
CA GLY A 71 -28.76 2.93 -14.99
C GLY A 71 -28.69 4.46 -15.11
N THR A 72 -28.19 5.18 -14.10
CA THR A 72 -27.98 6.63 -14.14
C THR A 72 -26.66 7.02 -13.48
N MET A 73 -26.14 8.19 -13.83
CA MET A 73 -25.06 8.82 -13.06
C MET A 73 -25.64 9.46 -11.79
N ILE A 74 -24.87 9.39 -10.70
CA ILE A 74 -25.15 10.15 -9.48
C ILE A 74 -24.87 11.63 -9.78
N GLN A 75 -25.88 12.49 -9.58
CA GLN A 75 -25.78 13.93 -9.82
C GLN A 75 -25.42 14.68 -8.53
N GLU A 76 -25.12 15.97 -8.64
CA GLU A 76 -24.66 16.82 -7.54
C GLU A 76 -25.63 16.95 -6.35
N TYR A 77 -26.93 16.64 -6.55
CA TYR A 77 -27.92 16.69 -5.47
C TYR A 77 -27.70 15.62 -4.39
N GLN A 78 -26.88 14.60 -4.65
CA GLN A 78 -26.60 13.52 -3.71
C GLN A 78 -25.25 13.76 -3.02
N PRO A 79 -25.21 14.41 -1.86
CA PRO A 79 -23.99 14.50 -1.08
C PRO A 79 -23.61 13.11 -0.58
N ILE A 80 -22.33 12.76 -0.72
CA ILE A 80 -21.76 11.55 -0.11
C ILE A 80 -21.20 11.96 1.25
N PRO A 81 -21.65 11.34 2.35
CA PRO A 81 -21.19 11.68 3.68
C PRO A 81 -19.69 11.45 3.81
N TRP A 82 -19.01 12.38 4.48
CA TRP A 82 -17.60 12.25 4.82
C TRP A 82 -17.33 12.97 6.14
N TYR A 83 -16.95 12.22 7.17
CA TYR A 83 -16.65 12.74 8.50
C TYR A 83 -15.48 11.98 9.13
N ASP A 84 -14.87 12.57 10.15
CA ASP A 84 -13.76 11.96 10.86
C ASP A 84 -14.19 10.62 11.48
N GLY A 85 -13.46 9.55 11.15
CA GLY A 85 -13.80 8.19 11.57
C GLY A 85 -14.81 7.47 10.69
N TYR A 86 -15.22 8.03 9.54
CA TYR A 86 -16.22 7.39 8.68
C TYR A 86 -15.79 6.02 8.16
N ILE A 87 -14.52 5.91 7.72
CA ILE A 87 -13.91 4.64 7.31
C ILE A 87 -14.01 3.61 8.45
N LYS A 88 -13.65 4.02 9.68
CA LYS A 88 -13.71 3.15 10.85
C LYS A 88 -15.15 2.72 11.15
N SER A 89 -16.11 3.64 11.07
CA SER A 89 -17.53 3.34 11.25
C SER A 89 -18.01 2.27 10.27
N TRP A 90 -17.66 2.39 8.98
CA TRP A 90 -17.96 1.34 8.01
C TRP A 90 -17.27 0.02 8.33
N TYR A 91 -16.00 0.05 8.73
CA TYR A 91 -15.26 -1.16 9.07
C TYR A 91 -15.88 -1.90 10.26
N ASP A 92 -16.27 -1.17 11.30
CA ASP A 92 -16.86 -1.76 12.50
C ASP A 92 -18.29 -2.29 12.25
N ASN A 93 -19.09 -1.56 11.46
CA ASN A 93 -20.53 -1.83 11.33
C ASN A 93 -20.90 -2.66 10.09
N ALA A 94 -20.10 -2.61 9.03
CA ALA A 94 -20.32 -3.34 7.79
C ALA A 94 -18.96 -3.72 7.15
N PRO A 95 -18.17 -4.58 7.83
CA PRO A 95 -16.82 -4.94 7.38
C PRO A 95 -16.80 -5.56 5.98
N GLY A 96 -17.90 -6.21 5.57
CA GLY A 96 -18.04 -6.78 4.22
C GLY A 96 -17.97 -5.78 3.08
N LEU A 97 -18.07 -4.47 3.34
CA LEU A 97 -17.86 -3.42 2.32
C LEU A 97 -16.41 -3.41 1.77
N TYR A 98 -15.46 -3.97 2.51
CA TYR A 98 -14.04 -3.93 2.14
C TYR A 98 -13.56 -5.24 1.52
N ASP A 99 -14.46 -6.04 0.95
CA ASP A 99 -14.09 -7.27 0.27
C ASP A 99 -13.16 -7.03 -0.93
N ASP A 100 -13.28 -5.91 -1.65
CA ASP A 100 -12.28 -5.45 -2.63
C ASP A 100 -10.84 -5.43 -2.06
N ILE A 101 -10.67 -4.96 -0.81
CA ILE A 101 -9.37 -4.86 -0.15
C ILE A 101 -8.92 -6.25 0.33
N TYR A 102 -9.84 -7.02 0.91
CA TYR A 102 -9.51 -8.35 1.45
C TYR A 102 -9.09 -9.31 0.34
N MET A 103 -9.69 -9.18 -0.85
CA MET A 103 -9.27 -9.84 -2.08
C MET A 103 -7.82 -9.54 -2.44
N ASP A 104 -7.48 -8.27 -2.53
CA ASP A 104 -6.12 -7.84 -2.88
C ASP A 104 -5.10 -8.33 -1.85
N LEU A 105 -5.43 -8.26 -0.55
CA LEU A 105 -4.57 -8.77 0.52
C LEU A 105 -4.34 -10.28 0.41
N THR A 106 -5.36 -11.05 0.04
CA THR A 106 -5.25 -12.50 -0.19
C THR A 106 -4.25 -12.80 -1.31
N PHE A 107 -4.26 -12.00 -2.38
CA PHE A 107 -3.31 -12.16 -3.48
C PHE A 107 -1.89 -11.79 -3.07
N VAL A 108 -1.73 -10.69 -2.32
CA VAL A 108 -0.44 -10.26 -1.77
C VAL A 108 0.14 -11.34 -0.84
N GLU A 109 -0.67 -11.97 -0.02
CA GLU A 109 -0.23 -13.06 0.86
C GLU A 109 0.32 -14.26 0.07
N VAL A 110 -0.31 -14.62 -1.05
CA VAL A 110 0.22 -15.68 -1.94
C VAL A 110 1.55 -15.27 -2.56
N PHE A 111 1.67 -14.02 -3.04
CA PHE A 111 2.94 -13.51 -3.56
C PHE A 111 4.05 -13.48 -2.51
N GLU A 112 3.72 -13.16 -1.25
CA GLU A 112 4.67 -13.18 -0.15
C GLU A 112 5.18 -14.61 0.13
N LYS A 113 4.29 -15.62 0.06
CA LYS A 113 4.63 -17.02 0.35
C LYS A 113 5.34 -17.73 -0.80
N GLU A 114 4.92 -17.48 -2.03
CA GLU A 114 5.30 -18.27 -3.22
C GLU A 114 6.13 -17.47 -4.23
N GLY A 115 6.25 -16.15 -4.05
CA GLY A 115 6.92 -15.24 -4.98
C GLY A 115 6.00 -14.69 -6.07
N LEU A 116 6.51 -13.76 -6.88
CA LEU A 116 5.72 -13.11 -7.94
C LEU A 116 5.32 -14.04 -9.10
N ASP A 117 6.00 -15.19 -9.23
CA ASP A 117 5.68 -16.23 -10.22
C ASP A 117 4.73 -17.30 -9.66
N ALA A 118 4.02 -17.00 -8.56
CA ALA A 118 3.07 -17.92 -7.93
C ALA A 118 2.04 -18.43 -8.96
N PRO A 119 1.72 -19.75 -8.95
CA PRO A 119 0.77 -20.31 -9.90
C PRO A 119 -0.65 -19.78 -9.60
N ALA A 120 -1.42 -19.54 -10.66
CA ALA A 120 -2.81 -19.09 -10.53
C ALA A 120 -3.68 -19.98 -9.63
N LEU A 121 -3.37 -21.29 -9.57
CA LEU A 121 -4.06 -22.23 -8.69
C LEU A 121 -3.88 -21.90 -7.20
N SER A 122 -2.72 -21.37 -6.79
CA SER A 122 -2.49 -20.96 -5.40
C SER A 122 -3.36 -19.77 -5.02
N HIS A 123 -3.45 -18.76 -5.89
CA HIS A 123 -4.38 -17.65 -5.72
C HIS A 123 -5.83 -18.12 -5.65
N ALA A 124 -6.24 -19.00 -6.56
CA ALA A 124 -7.60 -19.55 -6.59
C ALA A 124 -7.93 -20.32 -5.30
N LYS A 125 -6.99 -21.12 -4.77
CA LYS A 125 -7.17 -21.83 -3.51
C LYS A 125 -7.24 -20.90 -2.32
N ALA A 126 -6.37 -19.89 -2.24
CA ALA A 126 -6.41 -18.91 -1.16
C ALA A 126 -7.73 -18.15 -1.17
N PHE A 127 -8.16 -17.70 -2.35
CA PHE A 127 -9.42 -16.99 -2.54
C PHE A 127 -10.65 -17.87 -2.20
N ALA A 128 -10.70 -19.11 -2.69
CA ALA A 128 -11.84 -20.00 -2.45
C ALA A 128 -12.01 -20.43 -0.98
N ASN A 129 -10.97 -20.27 -0.15
CA ASN A 129 -11.00 -20.62 1.28
C ASN A 129 -10.89 -19.39 2.19
N ALA A 130 -11.02 -18.18 1.63
CA ALA A 130 -11.00 -16.97 2.42
C ALA A 130 -12.22 -16.87 3.35
N GLU A 131 -12.03 -16.27 4.53
CA GLU A 131 -13.07 -16.16 5.55
C GLU A 131 -13.92 -14.89 5.43
N TYR A 132 -13.51 -13.92 4.60
CA TYR A 132 -14.28 -12.70 4.39
C TYR A 132 -15.46 -12.95 3.45
N MET A 133 -16.53 -12.20 3.67
CA MET A 133 -17.70 -12.22 2.80
C MET A 133 -17.35 -11.62 1.44
N LEU A 134 -17.84 -12.26 0.37
CA LEU A 134 -17.73 -11.75 -0.99
C LEU A 134 -19.03 -11.06 -1.37
N TRP A 135 -19.01 -9.74 -1.40
CA TRP A 135 -20.16 -8.97 -1.79
C TRP A 135 -20.18 -8.83 -3.31
N HIS A 136 -21.30 -9.18 -3.94
CA HIS A 136 -21.51 -8.97 -5.36
C HIS A 136 -20.50 -9.64 -6.31
N ALA A 137 -19.74 -10.63 -5.81
CA ALA A 137 -18.88 -11.46 -6.63
C ALA A 137 -19.65 -12.09 -7.81
N ASN A 138 -18.99 -12.11 -8.98
CA ASN A 138 -19.53 -12.70 -10.19
C ASN A 138 -19.69 -14.23 -10.07
N GLN A 139 -20.35 -14.86 -11.02
CA GLN A 139 -20.60 -16.30 -10.98
C GLN A 139 -19.32 -17.15 -10.99
N ALA A 140 -18.21 -16.66 -11.54
CA ALA A 140 -16.94 -17.39 -11.54
C ALA A 140 -16.27 -17.43 -10.16
N ALA A 141 -16.69 -16.54 -9.26
CA ALA A 141 -16.19 -16.40 -7.90
C ALA A 141 -17.18 -16.92 -6.83
N ARG A 142 -18.26 -17.61 -7.24
CA ARG A 142 -19.28 -18.20 -6.37
C ARG A 142 -19.30 -19.72 -6.43
#